data_AF-A0A7W1YY37-F1
#
_entry.id   AF-A0A7W1YY37-F1
#
_cell.length_a   1.000
_cell.length_b   1.000
_cell.length_c   1.000
_cell.angle_alpha   90.00
_cell.angle_beta   90.00
_cell.angle_gamma   90.00
#
_symmetry.space_group_name_H-M   'P 1'
#
loop_
_entity.id
_entity.type
_entity.pdbx_description
1 polymer ?
#
loop_
_entity_poly.entity_id
_entity_poly.type
_entity_poly.pdbx_seq_one_letter_code
_entity_poly.pdbx_strand_id
1 'polypeptide(L)'
;MKALRYLFLTLTLALATHVTHAGSATWDLNPTNNDWNTAANWTPATVPDSLTDVATFGVSNLTGISFSEMTTVGSIVFNPGGQCL
;
A
#
# COMPACT_ATOMS: atom_id res chain seq x y z
N MET A 1 -39.79 -3.63 -7.70
CA MET A 1 -38.61 -4.30 -8.29
C MET A 1 -37.49 -3.36 -8.73
N LYS A 2 -37.77 -2.10 -9.17
CA LYS A 2 -36.71 -1.12 -9.51
C LYS A 2 -35.97 -0.58 -8.28
N ALA A 3 -36.69 -0.23 -7.21
CA ALA A 3 -36.12 0.27 -5.95
C ALA A 3 -35.13 -0.70 -5.27
N LEU A 4 -35.38 -2.02 -5.36
CA LEU A 4 -34.51 -3.05 -4.80
C LEU A 4 -33.17 -3.17 -5.55
N ARG A 5 -33.13 -2.83 -6.84
CA ARG A 5 -31.90 -2.78 -7.64
C ARG A 5 -31.02 -1.58 -7.29
N TYR A 6 -31.63 -0.41 -7.03
CA TYR A 6 -30.89 0.77 -6.57
C TYR A 6 -30.35 0.61 -5.14
N LEU A 7 -31.07 -0.12 -4.28
CA LEU A 7 -30.60 -0.47 -2.94
C LEU A 7 -29.37 -1.37 -2.98
N PHE A 8 -29.33 -2.33 -3.92
CA PHE A 8 -28.16 -3.18 -4.14
C PHE A 8 -26.95 -2.41 -4.71
N LEU A 9 -27.19 -1.48 -5.65
CA LEU A 9 -26.13 -0.69 -6.28
C LEU A 9 -25.48 0.34 -5.33
N THR A 10 -26.25 0.84 -4.37
CA THR A 10 -25.76 1.78 -3.34
C THR A 10 -25.02 1.07 -2.21
N LEU A 11 -25.43 -0.14 -1.84
CA LEU A 11 -24.76 -0.94 -0.82
C LEU A 11 -23.37 -1.44 -1.25
N THR A 12 -23.16 -1.72 -2.54
CA THR A 12 -21.82 -2.07 -3.06
C THR A 12 -20.84 -0.90 -3.07
N LEU A 13 -21.33 0.35 -3.15
CA LEU A 13 -20.47 1.54 -3.19
C LEU A 13 -20.01 1.97 -1.78
N ALA A 14 -20.73 1.57 -0.73
CA ALA A 14 -20.39 1.91 0.66
C ALA A 14 -19.25 1.05 1.24
N LEU A 15 -19.00 -0.14 0.69
CA LEU A 15 -17.93 -1.05 1.16
C LEU A 15 -16.54 -0.73 0.58
N ALA A 16 -16.44 0.23 -0.34
CA ALA A 16 -15.17 0.63 -0.96
C ALA A 16 -14.45 1.78 -0.24
N THR A 17 -14.87 2.13 0.97
CA THR A 17 -14.13 3.08 1.81
C THR A 17 -13.15 2.30 2.68
N HIS A 18 -12.11 1.75 2.05
CA HIS A 18 -10.88 1.46 2.79
C HIS A 18 -10.40 2.81 3.33
N VAL A 19 -10.61 3.03 4.63
CA VAL A 19 -10.04 4.14 5.35
C VAL A 19 -8.54 3.88 5.42
N THR A 20 -7.77 4.41 4.47
CA THR A 20 -6.32 4.32 4.52
C THR A 20 -5.85 5.40 5.50
N HIS A 21 -5.45 4.95 6.69
CA HIS A 21 -4.77 5.83 7.65
C HIS A 21 -3.36 6.08 7.11
N ALA A 22 -3.00 7.36 6.94
CA ALA A 22 -1.73 7.84 6.37
C ALA A 22 -0.54 6.97 6.82
N GLY A 23 -0.02 6.20 5.86
CA GLY A 23 0.67 4.91 6.06
C GLY A 23 2.14 4.95 5.67
N SER A 24 2.81 6.08 5.89
CA SER A 24 4.26 6.19 5.65
C SER A 24 4.99 5.09 6.40
N ALA A 25 5.81 4.32 5.68
CA ALA A 25 6.44 3.14 6.23
C ALA A 25 7.76 2.83 5.52
N THR A 26 8.54 1.95 6.15
CA THR A 26 9.83 1.48 5.63
C THR A 26 9.71 0.05 5.16
N TRP A 27 10.19 -0.25 3.96
CA TRP A 27 10.25 -1.62 3.44
C TRP A 27 11.20 -2.44 4.30
N ASP A 28 10.74 -3.61 4.72
CA ASP A 28 11.48 -4.43 5.67
C ASP A 28 12.78 -4.98 5.08
N LEU A 29 13.76 -5.24 5.96
CA LEU A 29 14.99 -5.95 5.60
C LEU A 29 14.68 -7.37 5.07
N ASN A 30 13.65 -8.01 5.63
CA ASN A 30 13.17 -9.34 5.27
C ASN A 30 11.64 -9.31 5.13
N PRO A 31 11.11 -8.76 4.04
CA PRO A 31 9.66 -8.72 3.82
C PRO A 31 9.13 -10.15 3.61
N THR A 32 7.83 -10.34 3.86
CA THR A 32 7.16 -11.64 3.71
C THR A 32 7.10 -12.07 2.25
N ASN A 33 6.90 -11.12 1.33
CA ASN A 33 6.88 -11.34 -0.11
C ASN A 33 7.29 -10.06 -0.86
N ASN A 34 7.12 -10.04 -2.18
CA ASN A 34 7.49 -8.92 -3.04
C ASN A 34 6.34 -7.95 -3.38
N ASP A 35 5.20 -8.04 -2.72
CA ASP A 35 4.03 -7.22 -3.02
C ASP A 35 4.02 -5.93 -2.18
N TRP A 36 4.02 -4.77 -2.85
CA TRP A 36 3.92 -3.46 -2.21
C TRP A 36 2.69 -3.37 -1.32
N ASN A 37 1.56 -3.94 -1.75
CA ASN A 37 0.26 -3.79 -1.08
C ASN A 37 0.10 -4.73 0.13
N THR A 38 1.10 -5.55 0.45
CA THR A 38 1.11 -6.39 1.64
C THR A 38 1.67 -5.63 2.84
N ALA A 39 0.81 -5.24 3.79
CA ALA A 39 1.19 -4.46 4.98
C ALA A 39 2.29 -5.12 5.85
N ALA A 40 2.41 -6.44 5.83
CA ALA A 40 3.43 -7.19 6.57
C ALA A 40 4.85 -7.11 5.95
N ASN A 41 5.02 -6.38 4.86
CA ASN A 41 6.34 -6.08 4.26
C ASN A 41 6.88 -4.70 4.69
N TRP A 42 6.10 -3.97 5.49
CA TRP A 42 6.36 -2.60 5.88
C TRP A 42 6.45 -2.48 7.41
N THR A 43 7.32 -1.60 7.88
CA THR A 43 7.39 -1.18 9.29
C THR A 43 7.19 0.34 9.41
N PRO A 44 6.18 0.84 10.16
CA PRO A 44 5.09 0.06 10.76
C PRO A 44 4.25 -0.68 9.71
N ALA A 45 3.44 -1.67 10.12
CA ALA A 45 2.65 -2.54 9.24
C ALA A 45 1.45 -1.80 8.61
N THR A 46 1.77 -0.77 7.83
CA THR A 46 0.89 0.10 7.06
C THR A 46 1.45 0.20 5.65
N VAL A 47 0.57 0.24 4.66
CA VAL A 47 0.97 0.37 3.26
C VAL A 47 1.00 1.86 2.90
N PRO A 48 2.12 2.39 2.38
CA PRO A 48 2.13 3.74 1.82
C PRO A 48 1.29 3.77 0.53
N ASP A 49 0.16 4.48 0.54
CA ASP A 49 -0.83 4.49 -0.56
C ASP A 49 -1.55 5.83 -0.80
N SER A 50 -1.08 6.90 -0.15
CA SER A 50 -1.58 8.27 -0.32
C SER A 50 -0.52 9.26 -0.83
N LEU A 51 -0.97 10.36 -1.46
CA LEU A 51 -0.13 11.51 -1.85
C LEU A 51 0.59 12.19 -0.68
N THR A 52 0.18 11.92 0.55
CA THR A 52 0.84 12.41 1.76
C THR A 52 1.87 11.43 2.33
N ASP A 53 1.94 10.21 1.80
CA ASP A 53 2.77 9.15 2.36
C ASP A 53 4.20 9.16 1.81
N VAL A 54 5.11 8.65 2.64
CA VAL A 54 6.52 8.45 2.32
C VAL A 54 6.82 6.96 2.43
N ALA A 55 7.20 6.35 1.31
CA ALA A 55 7.76 5.01 1.29
C ALA A 55 9.27 5.10 1.44
N THR A 56 9.83 4.46 2.47
CA THR A 56 11.27 4.47 2.74
C THR A 56 11.88 3.11 2.42
N PHE A 57 12.98 3.08 1.68
CA PHE A 57 13.73 1.88 1.36
C PHE A 57 15.08 1.90 2.07
N GLY A 58 15.30 0.93 2.95
CA GLY A 58 16.63 0.58 3.47
C GLY A 58 17.24 -0.59 2.70
N VAL A 59 18.31 -1.17 3.25
CA VAL A 59 18.84 -2.45 2.79
C VAL A 59 17.75 -3.50 2.95
N SER A 60 17.49 -4.29 1.91
CA SER A 60 16.53 -5.39 1.92
C SER A 60 17.07 -6.60 1.16
N ASN A 61 16.76 -7.79 1.64
CA ASN A 61 17.05 -9.05 0.96
C ASN A 61 16.13 -9.30 -0.24
N LEU A 62 15.06 -8.52 -0.38
CA LEU A 62 14.13 -8.57 -1.49
C LEU A 62 13.94 -7.16 -2.05
N THR A 63 14.51 -6.93 -3.24
CA THR A 63 14.53 -5.62 -3.89
C THR A 63 13.60 -5.53 -5.10
N GLY A 64 13.21 -6.65 -5.72
CA GLY A 64 12.29 -6.63 -6.86
C GLY A 64 10.85 -6.54 -6.39
N ILE A 65 10.17 -5.41 -6.62
CA ILE A 65 8.86 -5.12 -6.03
C ILE A 65 7.77 -5.17 -7.09
N SER A 66 6.65 -5.80 -6.75
CA SER A 66 5.43 -5.88 -7.55
C SER A 66 4.29 -5.14 -6.88
N PHE A 67 3.29 -4.76 -7.68
CA PHE A 67 2.09 -4.09 -7.21
C PHE A 67 0.88 -4.93 -7.58
N SER A 68 0.10 -5.33 -6.59
CA SER A 68 -1.19 -6.01 -6.81
C SER A 68 -2.34 -5.01 -6.99
N GLU A 69 -2.15 -3.75 -6.57
CA GLU A 69 -3.14 -2.67 -6.70
C GLU A 69 -2.49 -1.36 -7.15
N MET A 70 -3.32 -0.45 -7.69
CA MET A 70 -2.87 0.90 -8.06
C MET A 70 -2.50 1.66 -6.80
N THR A 71 -1.23 2.08 -6.71
CA THR A 71 -0.67 2.75 -5.54
C THR A 71 -0.25 4.16 -5.93
N THR A 72 -0.61 5.14 -5.10
CA THR A 72 -0.12 6.52 -5.21
C THR A 72 0.69 6.84 -3.97
N VAL A 73 1.88 7.42 -4.10
CA VAL A 73 2.70 7.82 -2.95
C VAL A 73 3.22 9.23 -3.16
N GLY A 74 3.32 10.01 -2.09
CA GLY A 74 3.84 11.38 -2.15
C GLY A 74 5.33 11.41 -2.45
N SER A 75 6.09 10.50 -1.86
CA SER A 75 7.53 10.38 -2.11
C SER A 75 8.08 8.99 -1.81
N ILE A 76 9.20 8.68 -2.47
CA ILE A 76 10.00 7.48 -2.23
C ILE A 76 11.39 7.94 -1.80
N VAL A 77 11.86 7.44 -0.65
CA VAL A 77 13.15 7.79 -0.05
C VAL A 77 14.03 6.55 0.04
N PHE A 78 15.27 6.64 -0.44
CA PHE A 78 16.26 5.58 -0.28
C PHE A 78 17.28 5.99 0.79
N ASN A 79 17.34 5.22 1.88
CA ASN A 79 18.42 5.32 2.85
C ASN A 79 19.73 4.81 2.21
N PRO A 80 20.91 5.10 2.79
CA PRO A 80 22.17 4.60 2.26
C PRO A 80 22.16 3.08 2.08
N GLY A 81 22.41 2.61 0.84
CA GLY A 81 22.35 1.18 0.49
C GLY A 81 20.93 0.62 0.31
N GLY A 82 19.90 1.47 0.33
CA GLY A 82 18.55 1.11 -0.06
C GLY A 82 18.37 1.12 -1.57
N GLN A 83 17.71 0.09 -2.10
CA GLN A 83 17.45 -0.08 -3.52
C GLN A 83 16.20 -0.93 -3.76
N CYS A 84 15.47 -0.62 -4.84
CA CYS A 84 14.41 -1.47 -5.37
C CYS A 84 14.56 -1.58 -6.90
N LEU A 85 14.11 -2.70 -7.49
CA LEU A 85 14.18 -3.03 -8.92
C LEU A 85 12.78 -3.22 -9.51
#